data_AF-A0A517ZQ70-F1
#
_entry.id   AF-A0A517ZQ70-F1
#
_cell.length_a   1.000
_cell.length_b   1.000
_cell.length_c   1.000
_cell.angle_alpha   90.00
_cell.angle_beta   90.00
_cell.angle_gamma   90.00
#
_symmetry.space_group_name_H-M   'P 1'
#
loop_
_entity.id
_entity.type
_entity.pdbx_description
1 polymer ?
#
loop_
_entity_poly.entity_id
_entity_poly.type
_entity_poly.pdbx_seq_one_letter_code
_entity_poly.pdbx_strand_id
1 'polypeptide(L)' 'MLVYSDDIDRKLNWKQGRAERLARQRRLPHVILPDGSIRFDPTEIEALLVRVPAVVVGSCDRGGAAQ' A
#
# COMPACT_ATOMS: atom_id res chain seq x y z
N MET A 1 13.18 12.69 -0.27
CA MET A 1 13.49 12.35 1.14
C MET A 1 13.29 10.85 1.29
N LEU A 2 14.29 10.12 1.79
CA LEU A 2 14.20 8.67 1.91
C LEU A 2 13.60 8.24 3.26
N VAL A 3 12.72 7.24 3.25
CA VAL A 3 12.00 6.75 4.44
C VAL A 3 12.28 5.27 4.71
N TYR A 4 11.97 4.81 5.92
CA TYR A 4 12.11 3.40 6.30
C TYR A 4 10.90 2.57 5.83
N SER A 5 11.06 1.24 5.86
CA SER A 5 9.96 0.30 5.57
C SER A 5 8.75 0.51 6.47
N ASP A 6 8.96 0.80 7.75
CA ASP A 6 7.86 1.02 8.71
C ASP A 6 7.03 2.27 8.37
N ASP A 7 7.63 3.28 7.74
CA ASP A 7 6.91 4.47 7.27
C ASP A 7 5.98 4.12 6.11
N ILE A 8 6.46 3.30 5.18
CA ILE A 8 5.66 2.80 4.05
C ILE A 8 4.53 1.89 4.54
N ASP A 9 4.83 0.98 5.48
CA ASP A 9 3.84 0.06 6.03
C ASP A 9 2.72 0.83 6.72
N ARG A 10 3.04 1.85 7.53
CA ARG A 10 2.03 2.75 8.13
C ARG A 10 1.24 3.52 7.08
N LYS A 11 1.92 4.09 6.09
CA LYS A 11 1.29 4.93 5.06
C LYS A 11 0.30 4.15 4.18
N LEU A 12 0.63 2.92 3.81
CA LEU A 12 -0.19 2.07 2.95
C LEU A 12 -1.11 1.13 3.75
N ASN A 13 -1.15 1.28 5.08
CA ASN A 13 -1.89 0.41 5.99
C ASN A 13 -1.57 -1.09 5.76
N TRP A 14 -0.28 -1.39 5.58
CA TRP A 14 0.23 -2.75 5.44
C TRP A 14 0.63 -3.33 6.79
N LYS A 15 0.64 -4.66 6.87
CA LYS A 15 1.26 -5.37 8.00
C LYS A 15 2.75 -5.03 8.06
N GLN A 16 3.25 -4.75 9.26
CA GLN A 16 4.66 -4.47 9.51
C GLN A 16 5.58 -5.52 8.88
N GLY A 17 6.66 -5.05 8.25
CA GLY A 17 7.66 -5.85 7.54
C GLY A 17 7.24 -6.21 6.10
N ARG A 18 6.05 -5.81 5.64
CA ARG A 18 5.61 -6.10 4.27
C ARG A 18 6.41 -5.31 3.24
N ALA A 19 6.64 -4.02 3.46
CA ALA A 19 7.45 -3.19 2.58
C ALA A 19 8.87 -3.74 2.42
N GLU A 20 9.53 -4.10 3.52
CA GLU A 20 10.88 -4.69 3.49
C GLU A 20 10.90 -6.01 2.72
N ARG A 21 9.92 -6.89 2.99
CA ARG A 21 9.81 -8.17 2.28
C ARG A 21 9.63 -7.98 0.77
N LEU A 22 8.83 -6.99 0.35
CA LEU A 22 8.64 -6.69 -1.07
C LEU A 22 9.89 -6.09 -1.72
N ALA A 23 10.64 -5.26 -0.99
CA ALA A 23 11.92 -4.73 -1.45
C ALA A 23 12.94 -5.86 -1.67
N ARG A 24 13.09 -6.78 -0.72
CA ARG A 24 13.95 -7.97 -0.85
C ARG A 24 13.58 -8.85 -2.04
N GLN A 25 12.29 -8.92 -2.38
CA GLN A 25 11.79 -9.62 -3.56
C GLN A 25 11.90 -8.81 -4.86
N ARG A 26 12.44 -7.59 -4.83
CA ARG A 26 12.52 -6.64 -5.95
C ARG A 26 11.15 -6.31 -6.57
N ARG A 27 10.10 -6.33 -5.74
CA ARG A 27 8.71 -6.02 -6.14
C ARG A 27 8.27 -4.61 -5.75
N LEU A 28 9.12 -3.90 -5.01
CA LEU A 28 8.89 -2.53 -4.58
C LEU A 28 10.17 -1.73 -4.83
N PRO A 29 10.10 -0.58 -5.51
CA PRO A 29 11.27 0.28 -5.71
C PRO A 29 11.90 0.68 -4.38
N HIS A 30 13.21 0.58 -4.30
CA HIS A 30 13.98 0.85 -3.10
C HIS A 30 15.42 1.20 -3.45
N VAL A 31 16.08 1.86 -2.52
CA VAL A 31 17.50 2.17 -2.57
C VAL A 31 18.19 1.43 -1.43
N ILE A 32 19.32 0.81 -1.72
CA ILE A 32 20.21 0.25 -0.72
C ILE A 32 21.28 1.29 -0.43
N LEU A 33 21.35 1.75 0.82
CA LEU A 33 22.39 2.68 1.25
C LEU A 33 23.72 1.96 1.47
N PRO A 34 24.86 2.70 1.54
CA PRO A 34 26.18 2.09 1.75
C PRO A 34 26.31 1.27 3.05
N ASP A 35 25.47 1.55 4.05
CA ASP A 35 25.37 0.79 5.30
C ASP A 35 24.55 -0.52 5.16
N GLY A 36 24.04 -0.81 3.97
CA GLY A 36 23.18 -1.96 3.68
C GLY A 36 21.72 -1.76 4.07
N SER A 37 21.33 -0.61 4.59
CA SER A 37 19.94 -0.34 4.95
C SER A 37 19.08 -0.11 3.71
N ILE A 38 17.85 -0.62 3.75
CA ILE A 38 16.86 -0.45 2.68
C ILE A 38 16.05 0.83 2.95
N ARG A 39 15.96 1.68 1.94
CA ARG A 39 15.21 2.94 1.96
C ARG A 39 14.25 3.04 0.81
N PHE A 40 13.20 3.83 1.00
CA PHE A 40 12.16 4.04 0.01
C PHE A 40 12.02 5.52 -0.33
N ASP A 41 11.78 5.82 -1.60
CA ASP A 41 11.32 7.15 -2.03
C ASP A 41 9.77 7.16 -2.06
N PRO A 42 9.10 7.91 -1.17
CA PRO A 42 7.64 7.97 -1.15
C PRO A 42 7.02 8.38 -2.49
N THR A 43 7.68 9.24 -3.27
CA THR A 43 7.14 9.72 -4.55
C THR A 43 7.11 8.61 -5.59
N GLU A 44 8.16 7.77 -5.62
CA GLU A 44 8.22 6.61 -6.52
C GLU A 44 7.17 5.56 -6.13
N ILE A 45 6.96 5.36 -4.82
CA ILE A 45 5.94 4.44 -4.31
C ILE A 45 4.53 4.93 -4.65
N GLU A 46 4.25 6.20 -4.47
CA GLU A 46 2.95 6.82 -4.80
C GLU A 46 2.63 6.71 -6.29
N ALA A 47 3.63 6.82 -7.16
CA ALA A 47 3.46 6.68 -8.61
C ALA A 47 2.97 5.27 -9.02
N LEU A 48 3.15 4.25 -8.18
CA LEU A 48 2.65 2.90 -8.42
C LEU A 48 1.20 2.68 -7.99
N LEU A 49 0.62 3.63 -7.23
CA LEU A 49 -0.73 3.46 -6.70
C LEU A 49 -1.77 3.71 -7.79
N VAL A 50 -2.61 2.70 -8.03
CA VAL A 50 -3.77 2.82 -8.92
C VAL A 50 -5.00 3.11 -8.09
N ARG A 51 -5.71 4.19 -8.42
CA ARG A 51 -7.03 4.49 -7.83
C ARG A 51 -8.05 3.49 -8.35
N VAL A 52 -8.62 2.71 -7.44
CA VAL A 52 -9.77 1.86 -7.73
C VAL A 52 -11.04 2.63 -7.35
N PRO A 53 -12.02 2.79 -8.25
CA PRO A 53 -13.28 3.46 -7.91
C PRO A 53 -13.96 2.70 -6.78
N ALA A 54 -14.49 3.44 -5.80
CA ALA A 54 -15.27 2.82 -4.74
C ALA A 54 -16.49 2.13 -5.34
N VAL A 55 -16.59 0.81 -5.16
CA VAL A 55 -17.81 0.09 -5.49
C VAL A 55 -18.87 0.59 -4.50
N VAL A 56 -19.82 1.37 -5.00
CA VAL A 56 -21.03 1.68 -4.25
C VAL A 56 -21.75 0.35 -4.10
N VAL A 57 -21.60 -0.28 -2.94
CA VAL A 57 -22.43 -1.42 -2.58
C VAL A 57 -23.83 -0.86 -2.42
N GLY A 58 -24.61 -0.96 -3.48
CA GLY A 58 -26.02 -0.59 -3.48
C GLY A 58 -26.68 -1.32 -2.33
N SER A 59 -27.22 -0.53 -1.40
CA SER A 59 -28.16 -0.99 -0.38
C SER A 59 -29.20 -1.87 -1.08
N CYS A 60 -29.16 -3.17 -0.84
CA CYS A 60 -30.29 -4.05 -1.10
C CYS A 60 -31.40 -3.62 -0.13
N ASP A 61 -32.11 -2.56 -0.50
CA ASP A 61 -33.36 -2.15 0.12
C ASP A 61 -34.32 -3.33 -0.09
N ARG A 62 -34.48 -4.14 0.96
CA ARG A 62 -35.39 -5.28 0.95
C ARG A 62 -36.81 -4.73 1.14
N GLY A 63 -37.28 -3.99 0.15
CA GLY A 63 -38.66 -3.56 0.02
C GLY A 63 -39.52 -4.72 -0.49
N GLY A 64 -40.40 -5.20 0.39
CA GLY A 64 -41.72 -5.71 0.00
C GLY A 64 -41.83 -7.19 -0.40
N ALA A 65 -42.44 -7.99 0.47
CA ALA A 65 -43.46 -8.93 0.05
C ALA A 65 -44.64 -8.81 1.02
N ALA A 66 -45.76 -8.37 0.47
CA ALA A 66 -47.06 -8.35 1.09
C ALA A 66 -47.57 -9.78 1.33
N GLN A 67 -48.16 -10.01 2.50
CA GLN A 67 -49.56 -10.46 2.68
C GLN A 67 -49.88 -10.61 4.16
#